data_AF-A0A962NIQ2-F1
#
_entry.id   AF-A0A962NIQ2-F1
#
_cell.length_a   1.000
_cell.length_b   1.000
_cell.length_c   1.000
_cell.angle_alpha   90.00
_cell.angle_beta   90.00
_cell.angle_gamma   90.00
#
_symmetry.space_group_name_H-M   'P 1'
#
loop_
_entity.id
_entity.type
_entity.pdbx_description
1 polymer ?
#
loop_
_entity_poly.entity_id
_entity_poly.type
_entity_poly.pdbx_seq_one_letter_code
_entity_poly.pdbx_strand_id
1 'polypeptide(L)'
;RNRFMKGLFAWIGFPQIAVPYERPPRAGGQSSWNYWRLWNFALDGITSFTTLPLRLATYVGVLSALFAFCLGGWILFKTLVFGVDLPGYASTMLTMVFLGGVQLVALGIIGEYLGRLLLEVKRRPIYLLEQRVGSMEPTEPSQ
;
A
#
# COMPACT_ATOMS: atom_id res chain seq x y z
N ARG A 1 6.00 -12.49 -6.75
CA ARG A 1 6.73 -12.47 -5.46
C ARG A 1 7.59 -11.22 -5.36
N ASN A 2 7.02 -10.08 -4.94
CA ASN A 2 7.75 -8.82 -4.85
C ASN A 2 8.64 -8.86 -3.60
N ARG A 3 9.95 -9.04 -3.79
CA ARG A 3 10.89 -9.24 -2.68
C ARG A 3 11.57 -7.93 -2.34
N PHE A 4 10.98 -7.20 -1.40
CA PHE A 4 11.64 -6.09 -0.73
C PHE A 4 12.70 -6.66 0.23
N MET A 5 13.88 -6.96 -0.32
CA MET A 5 14.98 -7.63 0.37
C MET A 5 15.40 -6.91 1.65
N LYS A 6 15.43 -5.57 1.65
CA LYS A 6 15.83 -4.79 2.84
C LYS A 6 14.89 -5.03 4.04
N GLY A 7 13.59 -5.09 3.81
CA GLY A 7 12.63 -5.38 4.88
C GLY A 7 12.57 -6.86 5.24
N LEU A 8 12.82 -7.77 4.28
CA LEU A 8 12.95 -9.19 4.59
C LEU A 8 14.13 -9.46 5.53
N PHE A 9 15.29 -8.83 5.27
CA PHE A 9 16.45 -8.93 6.15
C PHE A 9 16.21 -8.30 7.52
N ALA A 10 15.47 -7.18 7.60
CA ALA A 10 15.10 -6.58 8.87
C ALA A 10 14.08 -7.46 9.66
N TRP A 11 13.16 -8.15 8.97
CA TRP A 11 12.11 -8.96 9.59
C TRP A 11 12.63 -10.27 10.22
N ILE A 12 13.67 -10.87 9.65
CA ILE A 12 14.20 -12.17 10.08
C ILE A 12 14.75 -12.16 11.52
N GLY A 13 15.20 -11.01 12.04
CA GLY A 13 15.51 -10.84 13.47
C GLY A 13 16.81 -11.49 14.00
N PHE A 14 17.62 -12.11 13.14
CA PHE A 14 18.94 -12.63 13.53
C PHE A 14 19.92 -11.52 13.91
N PRO A 15 21.00 -11.82 14.68
CA PRO A 15 22.07 -10.88 14.93
C PRO A 15 22.73 -10.41 13.63
N GLN A 16 22.86 -9.09 13.47
CA GLN A 16 23.41 -8.44 12.28
C GLN A 16 24.54 -7.50 12.70
N ILE A 17 25.62 -7.47 11.91
CA ILE A 17 26.72 -6.53 12.07
C ILE A 17 26.96 -5.80 10.74
N ALA A 18 27.07 -4.48 10.79
CA ALA A 18 27.43 -3.68 9.63
C ALA A 18 28.96 -3.54 9.56
N VAL A 19 29.54 -3.87 8.40
CA VAL A 19 30.97 -3.65 8.13
C VAL A 19 31.09 -2.34 7.33
N PRO A 20 31.62 -1.26 7.93
CA PRO A 20 31.79 -0.01 7.22
C PRO A 20 32.84 -0.19 6.11
N TYR A 21 32.51 0.26 4.91
CA TYR A 21 33.39 0.24 3.76
C TYR A 21 33.28 1.56 3.02
N GLU A 22 34.42 2.24 2.85
CA GLU A 22 34.48 3.48 2.09
C GLU A 22 34.74 3.16 0.62
N ARG A 23 33.74 3.48 -0.22
CA ARG A 23 33.80 3.17 -1.65
C ARG A 23 34.40 4.36 -2.40
N PRO A 24 35.36 4.15 -3.34
CA PRO A 24 35.83 5.23 -4.18
C PRO A 24 34.70 5.83 -5.03
N PRO A 25 34.78 7.14 -5.35
CA PRO A 25 33.79 7.81 -6.18
C PRO A 25 33.61 7.10 -7.52
N ARG A 26 32.37 7.01 -8.00
CA ARG A 26 32.06 6.31 -9.26
C ARG A 26 32.73 7.01 -10.43
N ALA A 27 33.43 6.24 -11.27
CA ALA A 27 34.04 6.73 -12.51
C ALA A 27 33.01 7.11 -13.59
N GLY A 28 31.76 6.67 -13.49
CA GLY A 28 30.69 7.00 -14.41
C GLY A 28 29.34 6.33 -14.11
N GLY A 29 28.29 6.81 -14.77
CA GLY A 29 26.91 6.30 -14.66
C GLY A 29 25.99 7.16 -13.79
N GLN A 30 24.68 7.09 -14.05
CA GLN A 30 23.68 7.77 -13.22
C GLN A 30 23.36 6.94 -11.97
N SER A 31 23.07 7.63 -10.85
CA SER A 31 22.60 6.97 -9.64
C SER A 31 21.27 6.28 -9.94
N SER A 32 21.17 4.98 -9.65
CA SER A 32 19.88 4.27 -9.64
C SER A 32 18.97 4.74 -8.49
N TRP A 33 19.54 5.44 -7.50
CA TRP A 33 18.89 6.02 -6.33
C TRP A 33 18.64 7.51 -6.58
N ASN A 34 17.51 7.81 -7.23
CA ASN A 34 16.93 9.15 -7.27
C ASN A 34 15.94 9.28 -6.10
N TYR A 35 15.82 10.47 -5.49
CA TYR A 35 14.90 10.75 -4.38
C TYR A 35 13.47 10.23 -4.63
N TRP A 36 12.93 10.42 -5.85
CA TRP A 36 11.61 9.88 -6.21
C TRP A 36 11.53 8.35 -6.17
N ARG A 37 12.61 7.67 -6.55
CA ARG A 37 12.70 6.22 -6.50
C ARG A 37 12.79 5.71 -5.06
N LEU A 38 13.44 6.46 -4.16
CA LEU A 38 13.44 6.15 -2.72
C LEU A 38 12.04 6.27 -2.11
N TRP A 39 11.32 7.35 -2.44
CA TRP A 39 9.97 7.56 -1.92
C TRP A 39 9.02 6.44 -2.33
N ASN A 40 9.01 6.07 -3.61
CA ASN A 40 8.25 4.91 -4.09
C ASN A 40 8.69 3.60 -3.41
N PHE A 41 10.00 3.41 -3.22
CA PHE A 41 10.52 2.23 -2.52
C PHE A 41 10.08 2.15 -1.06
N ALA A 42 9.99 3.30 -0.36
CA ALA A 42 9.48 3.36 1.00
C ALA A 42 7.97 3.05 1.07
N LEU A 43 7.17 3.61 0.15
CA LEU A 43 5.74 3.31 0.03
C LEU A 43 5.49 1.83 -0.25
N ASP A 44 6.30 1.21 -1.13
CA ASP A 44 6.27 -0.22 -1.39
C ASP A 44 6.62 -1.06 -0.17
N GLY A 45 7.56 -0.60 0.67
CA GLY A 45 7.89 -1.23 1.94
C GLY A 45 6.71 -1.19 2.93
N ILE A 46 6.11 -0.02 3.14
CA ILE A 46 4.99 0.15 4.09
C ILE A 46 3.80 -0.73 3.70
N THR A 47 3.44 -0.73 2.42
CA THR A 47 2.31 -1.51 1.88
C THR A 47 2.58 -3.01 1.85
N SER A 48 3.82 -3.46 1.67
CA SER A 48 4.17 -4.89 1.63
C SER A 48 4.21 -5.55 3.01
N PHE A 49 4.68 -4.84 4.04
CA PHE A 49 4.89 -5.41 5.38
C PHE A 49 3.80 -5.02 6.38
N THR A 50 2.87 -4.13 6.00
CA THR A 50 1.89 -3.61 6.95
C THR A 50 0.50 -3.45 6.36
N THR A 51 -0.51 -3.68 7.20
CA THR A 51 -1.94 -3.39 6.92
C THR A 51 -2.35 -1.97 7.35
N LEU A 52 -1.37 -1.12 7.72
CA LEU A 52 -1.60 0.26 8.17
C LEU A 52 -2.36 1.11 7.14
N PRO A 53 -1.98 1.14 5.84
CA PRO A 53 -2.74 1.89 4.82
C PRO A 53 -4.20 1.47 4.74
N LEU A 54 -4.47 0.16 4.79
CA LEU A 54 -5.82 -0.40 4.76
C LEU A 54 -6.64 0.03 5.99
N ARG A 55 -6.03 -0.01 7.19
CA ARG A 55 -6.67 0.43 8.45
C ARG A 55 -6.95 1.93 8.45
N LEU A 56 -6.02 2.74 7.93
CA LEU A 56 -6.18 4.18 7.86
C LEU A 56 -7.31 4.57 6.92
N ALA A 57 -7.44 3.88 5.78
CA ALA A 57 -8.58 4.03 4.87
C ALA A 57 -9.92 3.75 5.57
N THR A 58 -9.96 2.68 6.39
CA THR A 58 -11.18 2.31 7.12
C THR A 58 -11.53 3.36 8.18
N TYR A 59 -10.55 3.87 8.93
CA TYR A 59 -10.80 4.93 9.91
C TYR A 59 -11.29 6.23 9.27
N VAL A 60 -10.67 6.65 8.16
CA VAL A 60 -11.12 7.83 7.39
C VAL A 60 -12.53 7.62 6.86
N GLY A 61 -12.83 6.44 6.33
CA GLY A 61 -14.18 6.07 5.88
C GLY A 61 -15.22 6.16 7.00
N VAL A 62 -14.93 5.55 8.16
CA VAL A 62 -15.84 5.60 9.31
C VAL A 62 -16.03 7.04 9.82
N LEU A 63 -14.96 7.82 9.91
CA LEU A 63 -15.03 9.22 10.36
C LEU A 63 -15.87 10.06 9.38
N SER A 64 -15.68 9.89 8.08
CA SER A 64 -16.47 10.56 7.05
C SER A 64 -17.95 10.18 7.09
N ALA A 65 -18.28 8.91 7.33
CA ALA A 65 -19.65 8.43 7.43
C ALA A 65 -20.34 9.00 8.67
N LEU A 66 -19.63 9.05 9.81
CA LEU A 66 -20.13 9.62 11.05
C LEU A 66 -20.37 11.12 10.92
N PHE A 67 -19.45 11.84 10.27
CA PHE A 67 -19.62 13.27 9.95
C PHE A 67 -20.81 13.53 9.04
N ALA A 68 -20.97 12.74 7.97
CA ALA A 68 -22.12 12.83 7.06
C ALA A 68 -23.44 12.52 7.78
N PHE A 69 -23.46 11.55 8.69
CA PHE A 69 -24.63 11.21 9.49
C PHE A 69 -25.02 12.36 10.44
N CYS A 70 -24.06 12.97 11.15
CA CYS A 70 -24.31 14.12 12.01
C CYS A 70 -24.83 15.33 11.22
N LEU A 71 -24.22 15.66 10.09
CA LEU A 71 -24.68 16.75 9.22
C LEU A 71 -26.09 16.47 8.66
N GLY A 72 -26.36 15.25 8.20
CA GLY A 72 -27.68 14.84 7.74
C GLY A 72 -28.75 14.98 8.82
N GLY A 73 -28.45 14.53 10.03
CA GLY A 73 -29.35 14.68 11.19
C GLY A 73 -29.63 16.13 11.56
N TRP A 74 -28.61 16.99 11.53
CA TRP A 74 -28.78 18.42 11.78
C TRP A 74 -29.66 19.08 10.69
N ILE A 75 -29.39 18.81 9.41
CA ILE A 75 -30.20 19.34 8.31
C ILE A 75 -31.66 18.88 8.45
N LEU A 76 -31.88 17.60 8.76
CA LEU A 76 -33.22 17.05 8.97
C LEU A 76 -33.96 17.77 10.10
N PHE A 77 -33.31 17.95 11.26
CA PHE A 77 -33.89 18.66 12.40
C PHE A 77 -34.23 20.12 12.05
N LYS A 78 -33.31 20.82 11.38
CA LYS A 78 -33.51 22.21 10.98
C LYS A 78 -34.68 22.36 10.01
N THR A 79 -34.82 21.41 9.08
CA THR A 79 -35.90 21.38 8.07
C THR A 79 -37.26 21.15 8.72
N LEU A 80 -37.33 20.30 9.76
CA LEU A 80 -38.55 20.01 10.52
C LEU A 80 -39.07 21.21 11.32
N VAL A 81 -38.17 22.06 11.82
CA VAL A 81 -38.52 23.19 12.72
C VAL A 81 -38.76 24.50 11.96
N PHE A 82 -37.97 24.82 10.93
CA PHE A 82 -37.95 26.16 10.32
C PHE A 82 -38.56 26.25 8.91
N GLY A 83 -38.96 25.15 8.28
CA GLY A 83 -39.42 25.17 6.88
C GLY A 83 -38.29 25.44 5.88
N VAL A 84 -38.60 25.52 4.57
CA VAL A 84 -37.59 25.49 3.48
C VAL A 84 -37.84 26.53 2.39
N ASP A 85 -36.81 27.33 2.08
CA ASP A 85 -36.82 28.32 0.98
C ASP A 85 -36.10 27.85 -0.30
N LEU A 86 -34.96 27.14 -0.20
CA LEU A 86 -34.32 26.44 -1.33
C LEU A 86 -33.52 25.22 -0.81
N PRO A 87 -34.18 24.08 -0.57
CA PRO A 87 -33.62 23.00 0.23
C PRO A 87 -32.46 22.25 -0.45
N GLY A 88 -31.37 22.11 0.29
CA GLY A 88 -30.57 20.88 0.26
C GLY A 88 -29.54 20.74 -0.86
N TYR A 89 -29.63 21.47 -1.98
CA TYR A 89 -28.75 21.26 -3.16
C TYR A 89 -27.26 21.35 -2.82
N ALA A 90 -26.82 22.42 -2.16
CA ALA A 90 -25.40 22.59 -1.81
C ALA A 90 -24.90 21.50 -0.85
N SER A 91 -25.72 21.14 0.15
CA SER A 91 -25.37 20.10 1.12
C SER A 91 -25.40 18.69 0.53
N THR A 92 -26.37 18.36 -0.34
CA THR A 92 -26.46 17.03 -0.96
C THR A 92 -25.35 16.84 -1.98
N MET A 93 -25.05 17.86 -2.80
CA MET A 93 -23.96 17.80 -3.77
C MET A 93 -22.60 17.66 -3.06
N LEU A 94 -22.34 18.44 -2.02
CA LEU A 94 -21.12 18.32 -1.21
C LEU A 94 -21.00 16.94 -0.54
N THR A 95 -22.09 16.42 0.02
CA THR A 95 -22.10 15.09 0.66
C THR A 95 -21.85 13.98 -0.36
N MET A 96 -22.46 14.05 -1.55
CA MET A 96 -22.24 13.06 -2.62
C MET A 96 -20.81 13.06 -3.12
N VAL A 97 -20.23 14.23 -3.41
CA VAL A 97 -18.84 14.34 -3.87
C VAL A 97 -17.86 13.88 -2.78
N PHE A 98 -18.13 14.22 -1.52
CA PHE A 98 -17.31 13.79 -0.39
C PHE A 98 -17.37 12.27 -0.19
N LEU A 99 -18.57 11.66 -0.13
CA LEU A 99 -18.70 10.20 -0.04
C LEU A 99 -18.06 9.51 -1.25
N GLY A 100 -18.28 10.03 -2.45
CA GLY A 100 -17.71 9.48 -3.68
C GLY A 100 -16.17 9.50 -3.66
N GLY A 101 -15.58 10.63 -3.23
CA GLY A 101 -14.13 10.75 -3.08
C GLY A 101 -13.55 9.75 -2.08
N VAL A 102 -14.18 9.61 -0.90
CA VAL A 102 -13.75 8.65 0.11
C VAL A 102 -13.89 7.20 -0.39
N GLN A 103 -14.99 6.87 -1.07
CA GLN A 103 -15.20 5.55 -1.66
C GLN A 103 -14.13 5.21 -2.71
N LEU A 104 -13.78 6.15 -3.59
CA LEU A 104 -12.72 5.96 -4.59
C LEU A 104 -11.35 5.73 -3.94
N VAL A 105 -11.02 6.46 -2.87
CA VAL A 105 -9.78 6.24 -2.10
C VAL A 105 -9.79 4.85 -1.46
N ALA A 106 -10.90 4.45 -0.83
CA ALA A 106 -11.03 3.13 -0.22
C ALA A 106 -10.88 2.01 -1.26
N LEU A 107 -11.53 2.15 -2.42
CA LEU A 107 -11.41 1.20 -3.53
C LEU A 107 -9.99 1.14 -4.09
N GLY A 108 -9.29 2.27 -4.22
CA GLY A 108 -7.90 2.32 -4.66
C GLY A 108 -6.99 1.50 -3.73
N ILE A 109 -7.15 1.68 -2.41
CA ILE A 109 -6.37 0.93 -1.41
C ILE A 109 -6.70 -0.57 -1.48
N ILE A 110 -7.99 -0.93 -1.52
CA ILE A 110 -8.41 -2.34 -1.66
C ILE A 110 -7.84 -2.96 -2.95
N GLY A 111 -7.90 -2.23 -4.07
CA GLY A 111 -7.38 -2.69 -5.37
C GLY A 111 -5.88 -2.98 -5.33
N GLU A 112 -5.10 -2.15 -4.64
CA GLU A 112 -3.66 -2.39 -4.48
C GLU A 112 -3.37 -3.65 -3.65
N TYR A 113 -4.06 -3.83 -2.52
CA TYR A 113 -3.91 -5.05 -1.72
C TYR A 113 -4.38 -6.30 -2.46
N LEU A 114 -5.51 -6.22 -3.19
CA LEU A 114 -6.04 -7.32 -3.98
C LEU A 114 -5.09 -7.69 -5.14
N GLY A 115 -4.49 -6.70 -5.79
CA GLY A 115 -3.47 -6.91 -6.82
C GLY A 115 -2.25 -7.66 -6.28
N ARG A 116 -1.76 -7.27 -5.09
CA ARG A 116 -0.66 -7.98 -4.41
C ARG A 116 -1.05 -9.42 -4.04
N LEU A 117 -2.26 -9.63 -3.53
CA LEU A 117 -2.78 -10.95 -3.20
C LEU A 117 -2.90 -11.84 -4.46
N LEU A 118 -3.42 -11.32 -5.56
CA LEU A 118 -3.50 -12.03 -6.83
C LEU A 118 -2.13 -12.42 -7.38
N LEU A 119 -1.12 -11.56 -7.23
CA LEU A 119 0.26 -11.88 -7.62
C LEU A 119 0.85 -13.02 -6.78
N GLU A 120 0.45 -13.14 -5.52
CA GLU A 120 0.90 -14.23 -4.63
C GLU A 120 0.15 -15.53 -4.91
N VAL A 121 -1.18 -15.48 -5.09
CA VAL A 121 -2.03 -16.65 -5.40
C VAL A 121 -1.68 -17.25 -6.76
N LYS A 122 -1.32 -16.43 -7.76
CA LYS A 122 -0.94 -16.92 -9.10
C LYS A 122 0.34 -17.76 -9.12
N ARG A 123 1.10 -17.83 -8.02
CA ARG A 123 2.30 -18.68 -7.85
C ARG A 123 3.24 -18.69 -9.06
N ARG A 124 3.39 -17.56 -9.77
CA ARG A 124 4.25 -17.51 -10.97
C ARG A 124 5.71 -17.81 -10.56
N PRO A 125 6.38 -18.78 -11.21
CA PRO A 125 7.77 -19.10 -10.91
C PRO A 125 8.65 -17.87 -11.20
N ILE A 126 9.66 -17.66 -10.35
CA ILE A 126 10.53 -16.47 -10.41
C ILE A 126 11.40 -16.48 -11.67
N TYR A 127 11.74 -17.67 -12.13
CA TYR A 127 12.54 -17.88 -13.33
C TYR A 127 12.04 -19.17 -13.99
N LEU A 128 12.23 -19.23 -15.31
CA LEU A 128 12.08 -20.44 -16.10
C LEU A 128 13.49 -20.84 -16.52
N LEU A 129 13.86 -22.09 -16.27
CA LEU A 129 15.12 -22.65 -16.74
C LEU A 129 14.92 -23.11 -18.18
N GLU A 130 15.69 -22.53 -19.09
CA GLU A 130 15.71 -22.98 -20.49
C GLU A 130 16.64 -24.18 -20.66
N GLN A 131 17.83 -24.14 -20.07
CA GLN A 131 18.78 -25.26 -20.08
C GLN A 131 19.68 -25.20 -18.84
N ARG A 132 20.03 -26.37 -18.28
CA ARG A 132 21.01 -26.51 -17.19
C ARG A 132 22.26 -27.20 -17.74
N VAL A 133 23.42 -26.54 -17.72
CA VAL A 133 24.71 -27.10 -18.12
C VAL A 133 25.54 -27.38 -16.87
N GLY A 134 25.88 -28.66 -16.64
CA GLY A 134 26.66 -29.13 -15.50
C GLY A 134 25.83 -29.90 -14.45
N SER A 135 26.24 -31.15 -14.19
CA SER A 135 25.76 -31.97 -13.08
C SER A 135 26.66 -31.74 -11.86
N MET A 136 26.22 -30.93 -10.90
CA MET A 136 26.58 -31.26 -9.51
C MET A 136 25.56 -32.30 -9.07
N GLU A 137 26.02 -33.56 -9.00
CA GLU A 137 25.32 -34.57 -8.21
C GLU A 137 25.10 -34.00 -6.80
N PRO A 138 23.90 -34.13 -6.22
CA PRO A 138 23.74 -33.86 -4.80
C PRO A 138 24.62 -34.88 -4.07
N THR A 139 25.67 -34.43 -3.40
CA THR A 139 26.35 -35.27 -2.42
C THR A 139 25.33 -35.59 -1.34
N GLU A 140 24.78 -36.81 -1.37
CA GLU A 140 24.01 -37.34 -0.25
C GLU A 140 24.92 -37.24 1.00
N PRO A 141 24.42 -36.71 2.12
CA PRO A 141 25.19 -36.76 3.36
C PRO A 141 25.39 -38.24 3.72
N SER A 142 26.65 -38.68 3.69
CA SER A 142 27.07 -39.99 4.15
C SER A 142 26.53 -40.23 5.56
N GLN A 143 25.81 -41.35 5.73
CA GLN A 143 25.46 -41.91 7.03
C GLN A 143 26.72 -42.26 7.84
#